data_AF-A0AA37RTP8-F1
#
_entry.id   AF-A0AA37RTP8-F1
#
_cell.length_a   1.000
_cell.length_b   1.000
_cell.length_c   1.000
_cell.angle_alpha   90.00
_cell.angle_beta   90.00
_cell.angle_gamma   90.00
#
_symmetry.space_group_name_H-M   'P 1'
#
loop_
_entity.id
_entity.type
_entity.pdbx_description
1 polymer ?
#
loop_
_entity_poly.entity_id
_entity_poly.type
_entity_poly.pdbx_seq_one_letter_code
_entity_poly.pdbx_strand_id
1 'polypeptide(L)'
;MTSTETKRVSSSVGKEKSQTPVRRGGSYKSIFIAFAVIAVIGLSWRAYQQAFAVSKGLDSHNPEFTKYWVSLALANMTLLPAAAGAWYVWMWVTGKRLPTEMTREDEGRRLWNLWLIILSFCTAAYIGGSYAAEQDASWHQIVTRDSAFTPSHDVLFYGAFPLMIYLAAGSYIYARTRLPHLYGGKLLPVSFALIVSGSLLLLFQVAMNEFGHSFFQAEEVFAAPLHWPFVIFAYLLAGTFAVWFGTLPRIMELARQERAEVAATPESATAESTTTVGPVTADVTSTGHVATQ
;
A
#
# COMPACT_ATOMS: atom_id res chain seq x y z
N MET A 1 51.27 -13.23 55.34
CA MET A 1 49.87 -12.78 55.21
C MET A 1 49.86 -11.55 54.32
N THR A 2 49.65 -11.74 53.03
CA THR A 2 49.57 -10.68 52.02
C THR A 2 48.36 -11.00 51.17
N SER A 3 47.32 -10.20 51.37
CA SER A 3 45.99 -10.34 50.79
C SER A 3 46.05 -10.13 49.28
N THR A 4 45.68 -11.17 48.52
CA THR A 4 45.52 -11.10 47.07
C THR A 4 44.16 -10.49 46.77
N GLU A 5 44.16 -9.25 46.26
CA GLU A 5 42.97 -8.50 45.91
C GLU A 5 42.40 -9.02 44.58
N THR A 6 41.36 -9.86 44.66
CA THR A 6 40.67 -10.41 43.50
C THR A 6 39.79 -9.34 42.87
N LYS A 7 40.31 -8.67 41.84
CA LYS A 7 39.60 -7.68 41.03
C LYS A 7 38.44 -8.37 40.28
N ARG A 8 37.21 -8.21 40.79
CA ARG A 8 35.97 -8.61 40.12
C ARG A 8 35.87 -7.87 38.79
N VAL A 9 36.13 -8.57 37.69
CA VAL A 9 35.78 -8.11 36.34
C VAL A 9 34.25 -8.14 36.27
N SER A 10 33.64 -6.96 36.44
CA SER A 10 32.24 -6.72 36.13
C SER A 10 32.09 -6.90 34.62
N SER A 11 31.54 -8.05 34.20
CA SER A 11 31.03 -8.23 32.85
C SER A 11 29.81 -7.34 32.69
N SER A 12 30.00 -6.19 32.04
CA SER A 12 28.89 -5.44 31.46
C SER A 12 28.33 -6.27 30.32
N VAL A 13 27.43 -7.20 30.66
CA VAL A 13 26.53 -7.86 29.72
C VAL A 13 25.82 -6.71 28.99
N GLY A 14 26.15 -6.55 27.71
CA GLY A 14 25.50 -5.57 26.85
C GLY A 14 24.00 -5.78 26.98
N LYS A 15 23.26 -4.70 27.26
CA LYS A 15 21.80 -4.71 27.23
C LYS A 15 21.36 -5.35 25.93
N GLU A 16 20.90 -6.58 26.02
CA GLU A 16 20.21 -7.29 24.96
C GLU A 16 19.08 -6.36 24.51
N LYS A 17 19.09 -5.97 23.24
CA LYS A 17 18.11 -5.03 22.69
C LYS A 17 16.72 -5.63 22.93
N SER A 18 16.02 -5.14 23.96
CA SER A 18 14.65 -5.51 24.28
C SER A 18 13.83 -5.46 22.99
N GLN A 19 13.45 -6.64 22.47
CA GLN A 19 12.82 -6.75 21.17
C GLN A 19 11.34 -6.39 21.32
N THR A 20 11.00 -5.15 20.96
CA THR A 20 9.64 -4.63 21.06
C THR A 20 8.60 -5.47 20.26
N PRO A 21 7.33 -5.49 20.70
CA PRO A 21 6.25 -6.28 20.07
C PRO A 21 6.00 -5.95 18.60
N VAL A 22 5.68 -6.97 17.79
CA VAL A 22 5.32 -6.83 16.36
C VAL A 22 4.05 -5.97 16.20
N ARG A 23 3.15 -6.01 17.18
CA ARG A 23 1.86 -5.29 17.19
C ARG A 23 2.02 -3.76 17.09
N ARG A 24 3.16 -3.19 17.47
CA ARG A 24 3.40 -1.73 17.40
C ARG A 24 3.76 -1.24 16.00
N GLY A 25 4.01 -2.13 15.05
CA GLY A 25 4.42 -1.75 13.69
C GLY A 25 3.35 -1.05 12.85
N GLY A 26 2.06 -1.23 13.15
CA GLY A 26 0.95 -0.72 12.33
C GLY A 26 -0.10 0.09 13.09
N SER A 27 -0.84 0.94 12.37
CA SER A 27 -1.91 1.78 12.94
C SER A 27 -3.11 1.90 12.01
N TYR A 28 -4.33 1.74 12.52
CA TYR A 28 -5.55 1.95 11.73
C TYR A 28 -5.64 3.36 11.13
N LYS A 29 -5.10 4.38 11.83
CA LYS A 29 -5.06 5.77 11.33
C LYS A 29 -4.30 5.88 10.01
N SER A 30 -3.21 5.11 9.87
CA SER A 30 -2.39 5.13 8.66
C SER A 30 -3.09 4.52 7.44
N ILE A 31 -4.06 3.60 7.64
CA ILE A 31 -4.92 3.07 6.57
C ILE A 31 -5.76 4.21 5.99
N PHE A 32 -6.44 4.96 6.86
CA PHE A 32 -7.26 6.09 6.45
C PHE A 32 -6.45 7.16 5.74
N ILE A 33 -5.24 7.46 6.22
CA ILE A 33 -4.34 8.42 5.56
C ILE A 33 -3.95 7.92 4.17
N ALA A 34 -3.49 6.67 4.05
CA ALA A 34 -3.05 6.11 2.77
C ALA A 34 -4.17 6.09 1.71
N PHE A 35 -5.40 5.80 2.12
CA PHE A 35 -6.59 5.88 1.27
C PHE A 35 -6.96 7.34 0.97
N ALA A 36 -7.08 8.18 1.99
CA ALA A 36 -7.59 9.55 1.87
C ALA A 36 -6.72 10.41 0.96
N VAL A 37 -5.39 10.26 0.99
CA VAL A 37 -4.48 11.00 0.10
C VAL A 37 -4.82 10.75 -1.36
N ILE A 38 -5.04 9.49 -1.74
CA ILE A 38 -5.37 9.13 -3.12
C ILE A 38 -6.82 9.50 -3.47
N ALA A 39 -7.75 9.30 -2.53
CA ALA A 39 -9.15 9.65 -2.72
C ALA A 39 -9.33 11.16 -2.92
N VAL A 40 -8.61 12.01 -2.18
CA VAL A 40 -8.65 13.48 -2.35
C VAL A 40 -8.18 13.89 -3.73
N ILE A 41 -7.12 13.26 -4.27
CA ILE A 41 -6.66 13.53 -5.65
C ILE A 41 -7.77 13.17 -6.65
N GLY A 42 -8.35 11.97 -6.54
CA GLY A 42 -9.44 11.53 -7.42
C GLY A 42 -10.68 12.41 -7.34
N LEU A 43 -11.09 12.79 -6.12
CA LEU A 43 -12.22 13.70 -5.91
C LEU A 43 -11.93 15.10 -6.46
N SER A 44 -10.69 15.56 -6.38
CA SER A 44 -10.28 16.86 -6.95
C SER A 44 -10.40 16.86 -8.47
N TRP A 45 -9.92 15.81 -9.15
CA TRP A 45 -10.12 15.65 -10.59
C TRP A 45 -11.61 15.60 -10.95
N ARG A 46 -12.41 14.83 -10.21
CA ARG A 46 -13.85 14.73 -10.47
C ARG A 46 -14.59 16.05 -10.26
N ALA A 47 -14.25 16.80 -9.22
CA ALA A 47 -14.82 18.11 -8.94
C ALA A 47 -14.42 19.12 -10.04
N TYR A 48 -13.17 19.08 -10.50
CA TYR A 48 -12.69 19.90 -11.60
C TYR A 48 -13.45 19.60 -12.91
N GLN A 49 -13.62 18.32 -13.25
CA GLN A 49 -14.46 17.91 -14.37
C GLN A 49 -15.91 18.37 -14.22
N GLN A 50 -16.50 18.29 -13.03
CA GLN A 50 -17.86 18.76 -12.81
C GLN A 50 -18.02 20.24 -13.13
N ALA A 51 -17.03 21.05 -12.78
CA ALA A 51 -17.08 22.49 -12.95
C ALA A 51 -16.83 22.93 -14.40
N PHE A 52 -15.90 22.25 -15.10
CA PHE A 52 -15.33 22.77 -16.34
C PHE A 52 -15.54 21.90 -17.58
N ALA A 53 -15.95 20.63 -17.47
CA ALA A 53 -15.95 19.72 -18.62
C ALA A 53 -16.97 20.15 -19.69
N VAL A 54 -18.22 20.41 -19.28
CA VAL A 54 -19.27 20.83 -20.22
C VAL A 54 -19.10 22.29 -20.64
N SER A 55 -18.62 23.16 -19.75
CA SER A 55 -18.54 24.60 -20.02
C SER A 55 -17.29 25.04 -20.77
N LYS A 56 -16.17 24.31 -20.59
CA LYS A 56 -14.83 24.68 -21.10
C LYS A 56 -14.11 23.55 -21.83
N GLY A 57 -14.71 22.36 -21.89
CA GLY A 57 -14.06 21.13 -22.38
C GLY A 57 -14.65 20.52 -23.64
N LEU A 58 -15.67 21.13 -24.25
CA LEU A 58 -16.36 20.57 -25.42
C LEU A 58 -15.65 20.85 -26.75
N ASP A 59 -14.96 22.00 -26.87
CA ASP A 59 -14.27 22.41 -28.11
C ASP A 59 -12.81 22.70 -27.80
N SER A 60 -11.92 21.88 -28.39
CA SER A 60 -10.47 21.97 -28.17
C SER A 60 -9.79 23.17 -28.85
N HIS A 61 -10.48 23.84 -29.78
CA HIS A 61 -9.96 25.02 -30.48
C HIS A 61 -10.17 26.31 -29.69
N ASN A 62 -10.99 26.28 -28.63
CA ASN A 62 -11.22 27.44 -27.79
C ASN A 62 -9.99 27.73 -26.89
N PRO A 63 -9.55 29.00 -26.77
CA PRO A 63 -8.46 29.37 -25.84
C PRO A 63 -8.70 28.91 -24.39
N GLU A 64 -9.95 28.87 -23.96
CA GLU A 64 -10.31 28.37 -22.63
C GLU A 64 -9.99 26.88 -22.46
N PHE A 65 -10.11 26.07 -23.52
CA PHE A 65 -9.71 24.67 -23.47
C PHE A 65 -8.22 24.53 -23.14
N THR A 66 -7.38 25.34 -23.78
CA THR A 66 -5.94 25.35 -23.49
C THR A 66 -5.67 25.72 -22.03
N LYS A 67 -6.38 26.74 -21.53
CA LYS A 67 -6.22 27.24 -20.16
C LYS A 67 -6.65 26.23 -19.10
N TYR A 68 -7.69 25.43 -19.32
CA TYR A 68 -8.26 24.53 -18.31
C TYR A 68 -7.88 23.05 -18.50
N TRP A 69 -7.76 22.58 -19.73
CA TRP A 69 -7.58 21.15 -20.03
C TRP A 69 -6.14 20.83 -20.41
N VAL A 70 -5.58 21.53 -21.40
CA VAL A 70 -4.16 21.33 -21.76
C VAL A 70 -3.23 21.66 -20.59
N SER A 71 -3.55 22.68 -19.80
CA SER A 71 -2.80 23.00 -18.58
C SER A 71 -2.91 21.90 -17.50
N LEU A 72 -4.07 21.26 -17.36
CA LEU A 72 -4.28 20.14 -16.43
C LEU A 72 -3.49 18.91 -16.90
N ALA A 73 -3.56 18.57 -18.19
CA ALA A 73 -2.76 17.49 -18.76
C ALA A 73 -1.27 17.74 -18.53
N LEU A 74 -0.78 18.95 -18.81
CA LEU A 74 0.60 19.34 -18.57
C LEU A 74 0.97 19.27 -17.09
N ALA A 75 0.08 19.73 -16.20
CA ALA A 75 0.28 19.64 -14.76
C ALA A 75 0.40 18.18 -14.30
N ASN A 76 -0.49 17.30 -14.76
CA ASN A 76 -0.41 15.87 -14.41
C ASN A 76 0.87 15.24 -14.96
N MET A 77 1.22 15.49 -16.23
CA MET A 77 2.42 14.97 -16.89
C MET A 77 3.74 15.52 -16.34
N THR A 78 3.72 16.56 -15.51
CA THR A 78 4.93 17.15 -14.90
C THR A 78 4.99 16.90 -13.39
N LEU A 79 3.91 17.21 -12.67
CA LEU A 79 3.87 17.11 -11.22
C LEU A 79 3.85 15.66 -10.72
N LEU A 80 3.11 14.76 -11.37
CA LEU A 80 3.08 13.35 -10.97
C LEU A 80 4.46 12.67 -11.11
N PRO A 81 5.14 12.72 -12.27
CA PRO A 81 6.47 12.14 -12.39
C PRO A 81 7.50 12.84 -11.52
N ALA A 82 7.42 14.16 -11.33
CA ALA A 82 8.33 14.87 -10.43
C ALA A 82 8.17 14.41 -8.97
N ALA A 83 6.93 14.31 -8.48
CA ALA A 83 6.64 13.81 -7.14
C ALA A 83 7.07 12.35 -6.97
N ALA A 84 6.78 11.50 -7.96
CA ALA A 84 7.21 10.10 -7.97
C ALA A 84 8.74 9.98 -7.96
N GLY A 85 9.43 10.72 -8.84
CA GLY A 85 10.89 10.73 -8.92
C GLY A 85 11.54 11.18 -7.62
N ALA A 86 11.04 12.26 -7.02
CA ALA A 86 11.50 12.72 -5.70
C ALA A 86 11.30 11.65 -4.62
N TRP A 87 10.14 11.00 -4.61
CA TRP A 87 9.85 9.91 -3.68
C TRP A 87 10.77 8.70 -3.87
N TYR A 88 11.05 8.32 -5.12
CA TYR A 88 11.95 7.21 -5.45
C TYR A 88 13.39 7.49 -5.05
N VAL A 89 13.89 8.68 -5.37
CA VAL A 89 15.24 9.12 -4.97
C VAL A 89 15.35 9.15 -3.46
N TRP A 90 14.36 9.73 -2.77
CA TRP A 90 14.31 9.74 -1.32
C TRP A 90 14.35 8.32 -0.76
N MET A 91 13.56 7.40 -1.32
CA MET A 91 13.60 6.00 -0.91
C MET A 91 14.99 5.42 -1.12
N TRP A 92 15.53 5.47 -2.33
CA TRP A 92 16.83 4.90 -2.65
C TRP A 92 17.96 5.40 -1.73
N VAL A 93 18.03 6.72 -1.50
CA VAL A 93 19.08 7.35 -0.67
C VAL A 93 18.93 6.96 0.80
N THR A 94 17.72 7.00 1.35
CA THR A 94 17.49 6.66 2.76
C THR A 94 17.57 5.16 3.01
N GLY A 95 17.29 4.33 2.00
CA GLY A 95 17.43 2.87 2.05
C GLY A 95 18.87 2.43 2.29
N LYS A 96 19.84 3.10 1.66
CA LYS A 96 21.28 2.82 1.84
C LYS A 96 21.80 3.11 3.25
N ARG A 97 21.04 3.86 4.06
CA ARG A 97 21.41 4.26 5.43
C ARG A 97 20.73 3.40 6.49
N LEU A 98 19.92 2.42 6.08
CA LEU A 98 19.21 1.55 7.03
C LEU A 98 20.19 0.55 7.67
N PRO A 99 20.04 0.26 8.97
CA PRO A 99 20.88 -0.72 9.65
C PRO A 99 20.68 -2.12 9.05
N THR A 100 21.77 -2.89 8.99
CA THR A 100 21.78 -4.28 8.50
C THR A 100 20.96 -5.19 9.41
N GLU A 101 21.02 -4.97 10.72
CA GLU A 101 20.18 -5.64 11.70
C GLU A 101 18.84 -4.90 11.84
N MET A 102 17.73 -5.64 11.74
CA MET A 102 16.38 -5.11 11.95
C MET A 102 15.78 -5.67 13.22
N THR A 103 15.15 -4.79 14.01
CA THR A 103 14.29 -5.22 15.11
C THR A 103 12.97 -5.76 14.55
N ARG A 104 12.26 -6.59 15.32
CA ARG A 104 10.94 -7.11 14.92
C ARG A 104 9.91 -6.01 14.72
N GLU A 105 9.91 -4.98 15.57
CA GLU A 105 9.03 -3.82 15.42
C GLU A 105 9.34 -3.05 14.13
N ASP A 106 10.62 -2.81 13.84
CA ASP A 106 11.03 -2.14 12.60
C ASP A 106 10.60 -2.92 11.36
N GLU A 107 10.74 -4.23 11.41
CA GLU A 107 10.32 -5.10 10.33
C GLU A 107 8.81 -5.10 10.14
N GLY A 108 8.04 -5.29 11.21
CA GLY A 108 6.59 -5.23 11.20
C GLY A 108 6.09 -3.89 10.66
N ARG A 109 6.73 -2.78 11.05
CA ARG A 109 6.44 -1.44 10.53
C ARG A 109 6.73 -1.31 9.04
N ARG A 110 7.84 -1.87 8.57
CA ARG A 110 8.20 -1.82 7.15
C ARG A 110 7.24 -2.64 6.29
N LEU A 111 6.80 -3.80 6.77
CA LEU A 111 5.79 -4.64 6.13
C LEU A 111 4.43 -3.92 6.08
N TRP A 112 4.03 -3.30 7.19
CA TRP A 112 2.81 -2.50 7.27
C TRP A 112 2.81 -1.36 6.25
N ASN A 113 3.89 -0.59 6.20
CA ASN A 113 4.04 0.50 5.24
C ASN A 113 4.03 0.01 3.78
N LEU A 114 4.57 -1.17 3.48
CA LEU A 114 4.42 -1.77 2.15
C LEU A 114 2.94 -2.00 1.82
N TRP A 115 2.17 -2.57 2.76
CA TRP A 115 0.74 -2.79 2.56
C TRP A 115 -0.05 -1.48 2.40
N LEU A 116 0.33 -0.41 3.09
CA LEU A 116 -0.27 0.91 2.89
C LEU A 116 0.00 1.45 1.48
N ILE A 117 1.21 1.28 0.95
CA ILE A 117 1.53 1.67 -0.43
C ILE A 117 0.69 0.84 -1.42
N ILE A 118 0.54 -0.46 -1.16
CA ILE A 118 -0.33 -1.33 -1.98
C ILE A 118 -1.80 -0.90 -1.89
N LEU A 119 -2.29 -0.48 -0.72
CA LEU A 119 -3.63 0.10 -0.58
C LEU A 119 -3.79 1.37 -1.41
N SER A 120 -2.83 2.29 -1.35
CA SER A 120 -2.82 3.50 -2.19
C SER A 120 -2.83 3.14 -3.67
N PHE A 121 -2.03 2.15 -4.08
CA PHE A 121 -2.04 1.61 -5.44
C PHE A 121 -3.41 1.05 -5.85
N CYS A 122 -4.04 0.21 -5.03
CA CYS A 122 -5.37 -0.34 -5.31
C CYS A 122 -6.43 0.76 -5.40
N THR A 123 -6.31 1.81 -4.59
CA THR A 123 -7.21 2.98 -4.64
C THR A 123 -7.05 3.73 -5.96
N ALA A 124 -5.80 3.95 -6.41
CA ALA A 124 -5.53 4.56 -7.71
C ALA A 124 -6.00 3.67 -8.87
N ALA A 125 -5.84 2.34 -8.74
CA ALA A 125 -6.32 1.36 -9.72
C ALA A 125 -7.85 1.37 -9.83
N TYR A 126 -8.57 1.52 -8.72
CA TYR A 126 -10.03 1.71 -8.74
C TYR A 126 -10.43 3.01 -9.44
N ILE A 127 -9.77 4.13 -9.09
CA ILE A 127 -10.06 5.44 -9.70
C ILE A 127 -9.80 5.40 -11.21
N GLY A 128 -8.67 4.86 -11.66
CA GLY A 128 -8.33 4.81 -13.08
C GLY A 128 -9.05 3.70 -13.83
N GLY A 129 -8.87 2.45 -13.40
CA GLY A 129 -9.29 1.26 -14.13
C GLY A 129 -10.78 0.93 -14.04
N SER A 130 -11.54 1.60 -13.16
CA SER A 130 -13.00 1.49 -13.11
C SER A 130 -13.63 2.87 -13.30
N TYR A 131 -13.51 3.77 -12.32
CA TYR A 131 -14.30 5.01 -12.31
C TYR A 131 -14.03 5.91 -13.52
N ALA A 132 -12.77 6.29 -13.76
CA ALA A 132 -12.40 7.18 -14.85
C ALA A 132 -12.50 6.51 -16.23
N ALA A 133 -12.25 5.20 -16.32
CA ALA A 133 -12.43 4.44 -17.55
C ALA A 133 -13.91 4.38 -17.99
N GLU A 134 -14.83 4.07 -17.09
CA GLU A 134 -16.27 4.05 -17.41
C GLU A 134 -16.84 5.47 -17.60
N GLN A 135 -16.28 6.46 -16.90
CA GLN A 135 -16.58 7.86 -17.14
C GLN A 135 -16.19 8.29 -18.57
N ASP A 136 -15.03 7.85 -19.06
CA ASP A 136 -14.57 8.16 -20.42
C ASP A 136 -15.48 7.54 -21.48
N ALA A 137 -15.89 6.28 -21.29
CA ALA A 137 -16.88 5.63 -22.14
C ALA A 137 -18.20 6.44 -22.20
N SER A 138 -18.65 6.99 -21.07
CA SER A 138 -19.82 7.86 -21.01
C SER A 138 -19.59 9.20 -21.72
N TRP A 139 -18.38 9.76 -21.63
CA TRP A 139 -18.02 11.00 -22.32
C TRP A 139 -18.05 10.82 -23.84
N HIS A 140 -17.58 9.67 -24.34
CA HIS A 140 -17.66 9.31 -25.76
C HIS A 140 -19.09 9.23 -26.32
N GLN A 141 -20.11 9.06 -25.46
CA GLN A 141 -21.51 9.06 -25.90
C GLN A 141 -22.08 10.47 -26.13
N ILE A 142 -21.40 11.52 -25.64
CA ILE A 142 -21.94 12.89 -25.66
C ILE A 142 -21.07 13.89 -26.43
N VAL A 143 -19.87 13.49 -26.87
CA VAL A 143 -19.02 14.33 -27.74
C VAL A 143 -18.48 13.54 -28.92
N THR A 144 -18.37 14.22 -30.06
CA THR A 144 -17.43 13.82 -31.10
C THR A 144 -16.08 14.44 -30.76
N ARG A 145 -15.02 13.63 -30.77
CA ARG A 145 -13.71 14.05 -30.25
C ARG A 145 -12.98 14.93 -31.28
N ASP A 146 -12.64 16.15 -30.88
CA ASP A 146 -11.80 17.04 -31.68
C ASP A 146 -10.29 16.84 -31.46
N SER A 147 -9.91 16.10 -30.41
CA SER A 147 -8.51 15.85 -30.03
C SER A 147 -8.35 14.57 -29.19
N ALA A 148 -7.11 14.15 -29.00
CA ALA A 148 -6.71 13.13 -28.02
C ALA A 148 -6.66 13.67 -26.57
N PHE A 149 -6.64 15.00 -26.41
CA PHE A 149 -6.85 15.66 -25.12
C PHE A 149 -8.33 15.96 -24.97
N THR A 150 -8.98 15.27 -24.03
CA THR A 150 -10.38 15.47 -23.68
C THR A 150 -10.47 15.57 -22.16
N PRO A 151 -11.55 16.17 -21.62
CA PRO A 151 -11.74 16.26 -20.18
C PRO A 151 -11.67 14.90 -19.45
N SER A 152 -12.12 13.83 -20.09
CA SER A 152 -12.02 12.47 -19.56
C SER A 152 -10.61 11.89 -19.70
N HIS A 153 -9.95 12.07 -20.84
CA HIS A 153 -8.59 11.59 -21.09
C HIS A 153 -7.55 12.24 -20.17
N ASP A 154 -7.65 13.55 -19.95
CA ASP A 154 -6.76 14.33 -19.09
C ASP A 154 -6.71 13.78 -17.66
N VAL A 155 -7.84 13.27 -17.17
CA VAL A 155 -7.95 12.61 -15.86
C VAL A 155 -7.56 11.15 -15.94
N LEU A 156 -8.05 10.39 -16.93
CA LEU A 156 -7.82 8.95 -17.05
C LEU A 156 -6.37 8.63 -17.43
N PHE A 157 -5.97 9.00 -18.65
CA PHE A 157 -4.72 8.61 -19.28
C PHE A 157 -3.52 9.43 -18.81
N TYR A 158 -3.74 10.70 -18.51
CA TYR A 158 -2.66 11.60 -18.10
C TYR A 158 -2.59 11.78 -16.58
N GLY A 159 -3.63 11.41 -15.83
CA GLY A 159 -3.69 11.51 -14.35
C GLY A 159 -3.67 10.16 -13.63
N ALA A 160 -4.79 9.44 -13.65
CA ALA A 160 -5.04 8.27 -12.81
C ALA A 160 -4.18 7.06 -13.17
N PHE A 161 -4.02 6.77 -14.46
CA PHE A 161 -3.13 5.68 -14.91
C PHE A 161 -1.65 5.94 -14.58
N PRO A 162 -1.08 7.13 -14.87
CA PRO A 162 0.27 7.47 -14.40
C PRO A 162 0.42 7.36 -12.89
N LEU A 163 -0.52 7.88 -12.11
CA LEU A 163 -0.50 7.77 -10.64
C LEU A 163 -0.41 6.30 -10.19
N MET A 164 -1.24 5.42 -10.78
CA MET A 164 -1.19 4.00 -10.50
C MET A 164 0.16 3.37 -10.87
N ILE A 165 0.70 3.67 -12.06
CA ILE A 165 2.02 3.17 -12.51
C ILE A 165 3.13 3.64 -11.55
N TYR A 166 3.07 4.89 -11.09
CA TYR A 166 4.05 5.42 -10.16
C TYR A 166 3.95 4.77 -8.77
N LEU A 167 2.75 4.44 -8.31
CA LEU A 167 2.56 3.70 -7.06
C LEU A 167 3.05 2.25 -7.18
N ALA A 168 2.82 1.60 -8.33
CA ALA A 168 3.35 0.27 -8.63
C ALA A 168 4.90 0.26 -8.55
N ALA A 169 5.57 1.13 -9.30
CA ALA A 169 7.03 1.23 -9.27
C ALA A 169 7.55 1.65 -7.88
N GLY A 170 6.88 2.57 -7.20
CA GLY A 170 7.22 2.99 -5.84
C GLY A 170 7.14 1.87 -4.82
N SER A 171 6.11 1.02 -4.90
CA SER A 171 5.96 -0.16 -4.05
C SER A 171 7.11 -1.15 -4.21
N TYR A 172 7.58 -1.36 -5.44
CA TYR A 172 8.73 -2.20 -5.74
C TYR A 172 10.03 -1.62 -5.19
N ILE A 173 10.29 -0.33 -5.44
CA ILE A 173 11.48 0.37 -4.91
C ILE A 173 11.48 0.32 -3.38
N TYR A 174 10.33 0.57 -2.75
CA TYR A 174 10.16 0.46 -1.31
C TYR A 174 10.54 -0.94 -0.80
N ALA A 175 9.95 -1.99 -1.40
CA ALA A 175 10.22 -3.37 -1.01
C ALA A 175 11.70 -3.74 -1.15
N ARG A 176 12.36 -3.35 -2.25
CA ARG A 176 13.78 -3.60 -2.49
C ARG A 176 14.70 -2.93 -1.47
N THR A 177 14.34 -1.72 -1.06
CA THR A 177 15.22 -0.88 -0.23
C THR A 177 14.94 -1.02 1.27
N ARG A 178 13.73 -1.41 1.68
CA ARG A 178 13.36 -1.54 3.11
C ARG A 178 13.26 -2.99 3.56
N LEU A 179 12.97 -3.91 2.65
CA LEU A 179 12.80 -5.35 2.92
C LEU A 179 13.73 -6.20 2.03
N PRO A 180 15.05 -5.93 2.03
CA PRO A 180 16.00 -6.59 1.14
C PRO A 180 16.11 -8.11 1.39
N HIS A 181 15.80 -8.58 2.60
CA HIS A 181 15.80 -10.02 2.89
C HIS A 181 14.65 -10.77 2.18
N LEU A 182 13.51 -10.12 1.93
CA LEU A 182 12.40 -10.71 1.15
C LEU A 182 12.57 -10.50 -0.35
N TYR A 183 13.07 -9.33 -0.75
CA TYR A 183 12.97 -8.87 -2.13
C TYR A 183 14.30 -8.47 -2.78
N GLY A 184 15.40 -8.41 -2.03
CA GLY A 184 16.70 -7.88 -2.49
C GLY A 184 17.53 -8.84 -3.35
N GLY A 185 17.42 -10.16 -3.13
CA GLY A 185 18.22 -11.18 -3.84
C GLY A 185 17.64 -11.68 -5.17
N LYS A 186 16.43 -11.24 -5.54
CA LYS A 186 15.76 -11.64 -6.80
C LYS A 186 15.88 -10.49 -7.80
N LEU A 187 16.05 -10.78 -9.10
CA LEU A 187 16.02 -9.74 -10.14
C LEU A 187 14.68 -9.01 -10.12
N LEU A 188 13.57 -9.76 -10.15
CA LEU A 188 12.22 -9.23 -9.99
C LEU A 188 11.35 -10.29 -9.28
N PRO A 189 10.92 -10.06 -8.02
CA PRO A 189 10.00 -10.96 -7.33
C PRO A 189 8.70 -11.11 -8.13
N VAL A 190 8.15 -12.32 -8.23
CA VAL A 190 6.95 -12.62 -9.03
C VAL A 190 5.81 -11.63 -8.76
N SER A 191 5.57 -11.28 -7.49
CA SER A 191 4.55 -10.29 -7.13
C SER A 191 4.72 -8.94 -7.83
N PHE A 192 5.94 -8.41 -7.83
CA PHE A 192 6.25 -7.15 -8.49
C PHE A 192 6.40 -7.31 -10.01
N ALA A 193 6.80 -8.49 -10.49
CA ALA A 193 6.79 -8.79 -11.92
C ALA A 193 5.37 -8.67 -12.49
N LEU A 194 4.38 -9.23 -11.81
CA LEU A 194 2.97 -9.15 -12.24
C LEU A 194 2.46 -7.70 -12.18
N ILE A 195 2.64 -7.00 -11.05
CA ILE A 195 2.17 -5.61 -10.89
C ILE A 195 2.81 -4.66 -11.92
N VAL A 196 4.13 -4.73 -12.11
CA VAL A 196 4.85 -3.85 -13.05
C VAL A 196 4.54 -4.22 -14.49
N SER A 197 4.46 -5.51 -14.84
CA SER A 197 4.12 -5.92 -16.20
C SER A 197 2.69 -5.52 -16.56
N GLY A 198 1.73 -5.66 -15.64
CA GLY A 198 0.38 -5.13 -15.82
C GLY A 198 0.40 -3.63 -16.10
N SER A 199 1.14 -2.87 -15.28
CA SER A 199 1.29 -1.42 -15.43
C SER A 199 1.91 -1.02 -16.79
N LEU A 200 2.83 -1.81 -17.34
CA LEU A 200 3.42 -1.59 -18.67
C LEU A 200 2.45 -1.92 -19.80
N LEU A 201 1.70 -3.01 -19.68
CA LEU A 201 0.67 -3.36 -20.67
C LEU A 201 -0.41 -2.28 -20.75
N LEU A 202 -0.72 -1.62 -19.64
CA LEU A 202 -1.61 -0.47 -19.64
C LEU A 202 -1.08 0.70 -20.47
N LEU A 203 0.21 1.03 -20.38
CA LEU A 203 0.80 2.08 -21.21
C LEU A 203 0.71 1.75 -22.70
N PHE A 204 1.04 0.51 -23.06
CA PHE A 204 0.90 0.01 -24.42
C PHE A 204 -0.56 0.11 -24.90
N GLN A 205 -1.50 -0.22 -24.01
CA GLN A 205 -2.92 -0.18 -24.30
C GLN A 205 -3.44 1.24 -24.54
N VAL A 206 -3.05 2.22 -23.73
CA VAL A 206 -3.42 3.63 -23.95
C VAL A 206 -2.90 4.10 -25.32
N ALA A 207 -1.66 3.75 -25.65
CA ALA A 207 -1.08 4.08 -26.95
C ALA A 207 -1.87 3.44 -28.11
N MET A 208 -2.26 2.17 -27.97
CA MET A 208 -3.06 1.47 -28.98
C MET A 208 -4.50 1.98 -29.07
N ASN A 209 -5.09 2.43 -27.96
CA ASN A 209 -6.40 3.07 -27.91
C ASN A 209 -6.41 4.35 -28.76
N GLU A 210 -5.45 5.25 -28.52
CA GLU A 210 -5.32 6.48 -29.30
C GLU A 210 -4.94 6.21 -30.77
N PHE A 211 -4.11 5.19 -31.01
CA PHE A 211 -3.76 4.76 -32.36
C PHE A 211 -5.00 4.32 -33.15
N GLY A 212 -5.82 3.40 -32.63
CA GLY A 212 -6.97 2.92 -33.39
C GLY A 212 -8.05 3.99 -33.62
N HIS A 213 -8.24 4.94 -32.69
CA HIS A 213 -9.10 6.11 -32.93
C HIS A 213 -8.56 7.04 -34.04
N SER A 214 -7.24 7.14 -34.21
CA SER A 214 -6.61 7.98 -35.24
C SER A 214 -6.68 7.39 -36.66
N PHE A 215 -6.86 6.06 -36.79
CA PHE A 215 -6.84 5.35 -38.08
C PHE A 215 -8.21 4.83 -38.55
N PHE A 216 -9.32 5.37 -38.01
CA PHE A 216 -10.70 5.10 -38.47
C PHE A 216 -11.04 3.61 -38.60
N GLN A 217 -10.59 2.77 -37.67
CA GLN A 217 -11.05 1.38 -37.61
C GLN A 217 -12.44 1.35 -36.97
N ALA A 218 -13.42 0.74 -37.64
CA ALA A 218 -14.76 0.54 -37.10
C ALA A 218 -14.69 -0.15 -35.74
N GLU A 219 -15.56 0.23 -34.79
CA GLU A 219 -15.57 -0.28 -33.41
C GLU A 219 -15.53 -1.81 -33.33
N GLU A 220 -16.03 -2.50 -34.34
CA GLU A 220 -16.05 -3.97 -34.48
C GLU A 220 -14.65 -4.60 -34.61
N VAL A 221 -13.71 -3.92 -35.28
CA VAL A 221 -12.30 -4.34 -35.42
C VAL A 221 -11.43 -3.78 -34.28
N PHE A 222 -11.85 -2.65 -33.70
CA PHE A 222 -11.19 -2.00 -32.58
C PHE A 222 -11.48 -2.71 -31.24
N ALA A 223 -12.70 -3.22 -31.04
CA ALA A 223 -13.12 -3.90 -29.82
C ALA A 223 -12.49 -5.28 -29.63
N ALA A 224 -12.24 -6.05 -30.70
CA ALA A 224 -11.96 -7.48 -30.58
C ALA A 224 -10.49 -7.87 -30.35
N PRO A 225 -9.45 -7.23 -30.94
CA PRO A 225 -8.03 -7.55 -30.66
C PRO A 225 -7.34 -6.50 -29.79
N LEU A 226 -7.65 -5.22 -29.96
CA LEU A 226 -6.94 -4.12 -29.30
C LEU A 226 -7.29 -3.97 -27.83
N HIS A 227 -8.40 -4.53 -27.34
CA HIS A 227 -8.80 -4.44 -25.93
C HIS A 227 -8.38 -5.64 -25.06
N TRP A 228 -7.91 -6.75 -25.65
CA TRP A 228 -7.41 -7.90 -24.87
C TRP A 228 -6.25 -7.58 -23.92
N PRO A 229 -5.33 -6.64 -24.23
CA PRO A 229 -4.33 -6.24 -23.26
C PRO A 229 -4.94 -5.59 -21.99
N PHE A 230 -6.14 -4.98 -22.01
CA PHE A 230 -6.86 -4.58 -20.79
C PHE A 230 -7.24 -5.78 -19.92
N VAL A 231 -7.69 -6.87 -20.55
CA VAL A 231 -8.05 -8.11 -19.85
C VAL A 231 -6.82 -8.74 -19.20
N ILE A 232 -5.72 -8.82 -19.95
CA ILE A 232 -4.44 -9.34 -19.44
C ILE A 232 -3.91 -8.43 -18.32
N PHE A 233 -3.99 -7.11 -18.51
CA PHE A 233 -3.66 -6.12 -17.47
C PHE A 233 -4.46 -6.36 -16.18
N ALA A 234 -5.78 -6.53 -16.27
CA ALA A 234 -6.63 -6.78 -15.11
C ALA A 234 -6.25 -8.08 -14.39
N TYR A 235 -5.94 -9.16 -15.13
CA TYR A 235 -5.43 -10.40 -14.54
C TYR A 235 -4.07 -10.22 -13.86
N LEU A 236 -3.16 -9.44 -14.44
CA LEU A 236 -1.87 -9.15 -13.84
C LEU A 236 -1.99 -8.24 -12.61
N LEU A 237 -2.98 -7.34 -12.56
CA LEU A 237 -3.31 -6.55 -11.37
C LEU A 237 -3.81 -7.42 -10.20
N ALA A 238 -4.52 -8.52 -10.47
CA ALA A 238 -4.82 -9.51 -9.44
C ALA A 238 -3.54 -10.13 -8.85
N GLY A 239 -2.41 -10.05 -9.56
CA GLY A 239 -1.08 -10.34 -9.03
C GLY A 239 -0.67 -9.50 -7.82
N THR A 240 -1.41 -8.44 -7.47
CA THR A 240 -1.24 -7.71 -6.20
C THR A 240 -1.40 -8.63 -4.98
N PHE A 241 -2.25 -9.66 -5.07
CA PHE A 241 -2.36 -10.69 -4.03
C PHE A 241 -1.05 -11.44 -3.80
N ALA A 242 -0.19 -11.54 -4.81
CA ALA A 242 1.08 -12.25 -4.66
C ALA A 242 2.07 -11.53 -3.73
N VAL A 243 1.86 -10.23 -3.42
CA VAL A 243 2.62 -9.55 -2.37
C VAL A 243 2.41 -10.26 -1.02
N TRP A 244 1.18 -10.70 -0.74
CA TRP A 244 0.85 -11.39 0.51
C TRP A 244 1.52 -12.75 0.66
N PHE A 245 1.82 -13.46 -0.43
CA PHE A 245 2.56 -14.73 -0.34
C PHE A 245 3.96 -14.59 0.24
N GLY A 246 4.60 -13.43 0.09
CA GLY A 246 5.87 -13.13 0.74
C GLY A 246 5.69 -12.55 2.16
N THR A 247 4.72 -11.66 2.35
CA THR A 247 4.61 -10.88 3.58
C THR A 247 3.82 -11.57 4.70
N LEU A 248 2.79 -12.36 4.39
CA LEU A 248 1.99 -13.04 5.43
C LEU A 248 2.79 -14.10 6.18
N PRO A 249 3.51 -15.03 5.51
CA PRO A 249 4.34 -16.00 6.23
C PRO A 249 5.38 -15.30 7.11
N ARG A 250 5.94 -14.19 6.65
CA ARG A 250 6.91 -13.42 7.42
C ARG A 250 6.32 -12.80 8.68
N ILE A 251 5.13 -12.20 8.60
CA ILE A 251 4.44 -11.68 9.79
C ILE A 251 4.10 -12.82 10.78
N MET A 252 3.68 -13.98 10.27
CA MET A 252 3.43 -15.15 11.13
C MET A 252 4.71 -15.64 11.82
N GLU A 253 5.85 -15.61 11.13
CA GLU A 253 7.15 -15.94 11.70
C GLU A 253 7.55 -14.97 12.81
N LEU A 254 7.42 -13.65 12.58
CA LEU A 254 7.70 -12.63 13.58
C LEU A 254 6.80 -12.80 14.82
N ALA A 255 5.53 -13.12 14.63
CA ALA A 255 4.61 -13.40 15.73
C ALA A 255 4.97 -14.68 16.52
N ARG A 256 5.49 -15.72 15.84
CA ARG A 256 5.98 -16.93 16.53
C ARG A 256 7.23 -16.65 17.35
N GLN A 257 8.18 -15.88 16.81
CA GLN A 257 9.39 -15.46 17.51
C GLN A 257 9.05 -14.65 18.77
N GLU A 258 8.08 -13.72 18.67
CA GLU A 258 7.58 -12.96 19.83
C GLU A 258 7.00 -13.86 20.92
N ARG A 259 6.15 -14.82 20.55
CA ARG A 259 5.57 -15.78 21.51
C ARG A 259 6.63 -16.65 22.19
N ALA A 260 7.63 -17.11 21.45
CA ALA A 260 8.69 -17.95 21.98
C ALA A 260 9.55 -17.19 23.01
N GLU A 261 9.85 -15.92 22.76
CA GLU A 261 10.60 -15.08 23.71
C GLU A 261 9.80 -14.78 24.99
N VAL A 262 8.50 -14.49 24.86
CA VAL A 262 7.61 -14.33 26.01
C VAL A 262 7.58 -15.60 26.86
N ALA A 263 7.49 -16.77 26.22
CA ALA A 263 7.48 -18.07 26.92
C ALA A 263 8.84 -18.42 27.57
N ALA A 264 9.95 -17.90 27.05
CA ALA A 264 11.29 -18.11 27.59
C ALA A 264 11.64 -17.16 28.74
N THR A 265 10.82 -16.12 28.99
CA THR A 265 11.05 -15.15 30.06
C THR A 265 10.57 -15.73 31.39
N PRO A 266 11.43 -15.89 32.42
CA PRO A 266 11.12 -16.63 33.66
C PRO A 266 9.94 -16.12 34.49
N GLU A 267 9.46 -14.90 34.23
CA GLU A 267 8.42 -14.23 35.02
C GLU A 267 7.03 -14.86 34.85
N SER A 268 6.79 -15.62 33.77
CA SER A 268 5.51 -16.32 33.56
C SER A 268 5.42 -17.68 34.26
N ALA A 269 6.54 -18.25 34.73
CA ALA A 269 6.54 -19.55 35.41
C ALA A 269 6.12 -19.45 36.89
N THR A 270 6.19 -18.27 37.49
CA THR A 270 5.86 -18.04 38.91
C THR A 270 4.40 -17.67 39.18
N ALA A 271 3.62 -17.33 38.14
CA ALA A 271 2.22 -16.92 38.34
C ALA A 271 1.21 -18.09 38.38
N GLU A 272 1.55 -19.26 37.82
CA GLU A 272 0.63 -20.41 37.77
C GLU A 272 0.75 -21.39 38.96
N SER A 273 1.72 -21.20 39.87
CA SER A 273 1.98 -22.15 40.97
C SER A 273 1.31 -21.81 42.32
N THR A 274 0.50 -20.75 42.42
CA THR A 274 -0.05 -20.30 43.71
C THR A 274 -1.58 -20.34 43.75
N THR A 275 -2.16 -21.50 43.41
CA THR A 275 -3.58 -21.80 43.70
C THR A 275 -3.76 -23.26 44.07
N THR A 276 -2.99 -23.75 45.04
CA THR A 276 -3.35 -24.98 45.78
C THR A 276 -4.40 -24.64 46.83
N VAL A 277 -5.63 -25.02 46.52
CA VAL A 277 -6.82 -25.01 47.38
C VAL A 277 -6.53 -25.77 48.68
N GLY A 278 -6.63 -25.09 49.82
CA GLY A 278 -6.66 -25.72 51.15
C GLY A 278 -8.06 -26.28 51.47
N PRO A 279 -8.18 -27.30 52.34
CA PRO A 279 -9.44 -27.97 52.59
C PRO A 279 -10.39 -27.10 53.43
N VAL A 280 -11.64 -27.00 52.98
CA VAL A 280 -12.74 -26.34 53.69
C VAL A 280 -13.26 -27.30 54.76
N THR A 281 -12.99 -26.99 56.03
CA THR A 281 -13.70 -27.57 57.18
C THR A 281 -15.06 -26.88 57.30
N ALA A 282 -16.14 -27.63 57.09
CA ALA A 282 -17.50 -27.19 57.35
C ALA A 282 -17.77 -27.23 58.85
N ASP A 283 -18.09 -26.09 59.44
CA ASP A 283 -18.60 -26.00 60.81
C ASP A 283 -20.08 -25.59 60.75
N VAL A 284 -20.95 -26.50 61.18
CA VAL A 284 -22.40 -26.33 61.25
C VAL A 284 -22.73 -26.04 62.70
N THR A 285 -23.00 -24.79 63.04
CA THR A 285 -23.62 -24.42 64.31
C THR A 285 -25.07 -24.03 64.08
N SER A 286 -25.96 -24.92 64.50
CA SER A 286 -27.38 -24.69 64.72
C SER A 286 -27.56 -23.96 66.05
N THR A 287 -28.29 -22.84 66.04
CA THR A 287 -29.06 -22.38 67.21
C THR A 287 -30.27 -21.61 66.71
N GLY A 288 -31.46 -22.09 67.08
CA GLY A 288 -32.75 -21.50 66.74
C GLY A 288 -33.30 -20.53 67.79
N HIS A 289 -34.61 -20.32 67.65
CA HIS A 289 -35.59 -19.61 68.50
C HIS A 289 -35.66 -18.08 68.32
N VAL A 290 -36.83 -17.40 68.36
CA VAL A 290 -38.28 -17.70 68.39
C VAL A 290 -38.99 -16.32 68.32
N ALA A 291 -40.14 -16.23 67.61
CA ALA A 291 -41.26 -15.26 67.74
C ALA A 291 -40.97 -13.73 67.71
N THR A 292 -41.88 -12.80 67.38
CA THR A 292 -43.35 -12.71 67.43
C THR A 292 -43.79 -11.45 66.65
N GLN A 293 -45.07 -11.45 66.22
CA GLN A 293 -45.89 -10.36 65.65
C GLN A 293 -45.67 -9.97 64.18
#